data_AF-A0A1W9YTY0-F1
#
_entry.id   AF-A0A1W9YTY0-F1
#
_cell.length_a   1.000
_cell.length_b   1.000
_cell.length_c   1.000
_cell.angle_alpha   90.00
_cell.angle_beta   90.00
_cell.angle_gamma   90.00
#
_symmetry.space_group_name_H-M   'P 1'
#
loop_
_entity.id
_entity.type
_entity.pdbx_description
1 polymer ?
#
loop_
_entity_poly.entity_id
_entity_poly.type
_entity_poly.pdbx_seq_one_letter_code
_entity_poly.pdbx_strand_id
1 'polypeptide(L)'
;VKQTMRSVGDVKQKNLIRQQDGSTALVVDFEGPALKDLAPDAPVTTQVSTDSNAEVVENSLRYNPVLKGWRLTLRIKVKDPKKPVEMRAALVDEAQKPLSET
;
A
#
# COMPACT_ATOMS: atom_id res chain seq x y z
N VAL A 1 -3.99 1.03 -11.64
CA VAL A 1 -3.35 -0.05 -10.85
C VAL A 1 -2.81 -1.08 -11.83
N LYS A 2 -1.50 -1.36 -11.76
CA LYS A 2 -0.88 -2.37 -12.63
C LYS A 2 -1.11 -3.77 -12.08
N GLN A 3 -0.88 -3.95 -10.78
CA GLN A 3 -1.04 -5.24 -10.11
C GLN A 3 -1.19 -5.07 -8.60
N THR A 4 -1.82 -6.07 -7.98
CA THR A 4 -1.93 -6.20 -6.53
C THR A 4 -1.43 -7.58 -6.13
N MET A 5 -0.43 -7.62 -5.25
CA MET A 5 0.13 -8.85 -4.70
C MET A 5 -0.21 -8.95 -3.23
N ARG A 6 -0.67 -10.12 -2.79
CA ARG A 6 -0.95 -10.42 -1.39
C ARG A 6 0.19 -11.23 -0.80
N SER A 7 0.63 -10.84 0.39
CA SER A 7 1.65 -11.55 1.17
C SER A 7 1.20 -11.67 2.63
N VAL A 8 1.83 -12.58 3.36
CA VAL A 8 1.76 -12.59 4.82
C VAL A 8 2.60 -11.43 5.35
N GLY A 9 2.13 -10.79 6.43
CA GLY A 9 2.92 -9.81 7.17
C GLY A 9 3.93 -10.50 8.09
N ASP A 10 5.17 -10.02 8.04
CA ASP A 10 6.27 -10.56 8.82
C ASP A 10 6.92 -9.45 9.65
N VAL A 11 7.29 -9.77 10.90
CA VAL A 11 8.17 -8.91 11.70
C VAL A 11 9.62 -9.26 11.40
N LYS A 12 10.42 -8.25 11.01
CA LYS A 12 11.86 -8.39 10.91
C LYS A 12 12.47 -8.44 12.31
N GLN A 13 12.88 -9.62 12.75
CA GLN A 13 13.60 -9.80 14.00
C GLN A 13 15.13 -9.83 13.77
N LYS A 14 15.92 -9.66 14.84
CA LYS A 14 17.39 -9.73 14.78
C LYS A 14 17.89 -11.14 14.50
N ASN A 15 17.17 -12.16 14.99
CA ASN A 15 17.32 -13.52 14.52
C ASN A 15 16.68 -13.60 13.13
N LEU A 16 17.41 -14.13 12.13
CA LEU A 16 17.02 -14.22 10.70
C LEU A 16 15.76 -15.08 10.44
N ILE A 17 14.98 -15.40 11.48
CA ILE A 17 13.75 -16.16 11.44
C ILE A 17 12.61 -15.19 11.22
N ARG A 18 11.82 -15.42 10.17
CA ARG A 18 10.60 -14.64 9.94
C ARG A 18 9.50 -15.16 10.85
N GLN A 19 8.91 -14.26 11.63
CA GLN A 19 7.71 -14.54 12.40
C GLN A 19 6.55 -13.78 11.78
N GLN A 20 5.50 -14.53 11.45
CA GLN A 20 4.24 -13.94 11.02
C GLN A 20 3.66 -13.16 12.19
N ASP A 21 3.21 -11.95 11.92
CA ASP A 21 2.68 -11.03 12.95
C ASP A 21 1.16 -10.95 12.98
N GLY A 22 0.51 -11.87 12.27
CA GLY A 22 -0.94 -11.96 12.10
C GLY A 22 -1.53 -10.91 11.17
N SER A 23 -0.71 -10.07 10.53
CA SER A 23 -1.18 -9.11 9.52
C SER A 23 -1.16 -9.69 8.11
N THR A 24 -1.98 -9.12 7.24
CA THR A 24 -1.94 -9.34 5.79
C THR A 24 -1.26 -8.15 5.13
N ALA A 25 -0.29 -8.40 4.26
CA ALA A 25 0.36 -7.38 3.46
C ALA A 25 -0.21 -7.35 2.04
N LEU A 26 -0.43 -6.14 1.52
CA LEU A 26 -0.81 -5.87 0.15
C LEU A 26 0.24 -4.96 -0.48
N VAL A 27 0.79 -5.41 -1.60
CA VAL A 27 1.72 -4.63 -2.41
C VAL A 27 0.99 -4.24 -3.70
N VAL A 28 0.69 -2.96 -3.83
CA VAL A 28 -0.06 -2.40 -4.96
C VAL A 28 0.89 -1.55 -5.80
N ASP A 29 1.05 -1.92 -7.07
CA ASP A 29 1.83 -1.14 -8.02
C ASP A 29 0.92 -0.20 -8.81
N PHE A 30 1.20 1.09 -8.72
CA PHE A 30 0.56 2.13 -9.50
C PHE A 30 1.47 2.54 -10.65
N GLU A 31 0.91 2.50 -11.86
CA GLU A 31 1.53 2.98 -13.09
C GLU A 31 0.46 3.75 -13.87
N GLY A 32 0.85 4.83 -14.53
CA GLY A 32 -0.02 5.61 -15.41
C GLY A 32 0.70 6.84 -15.96
N PRO A 33 0.17 7.50 -17.00
CA PRO A 33 0.78 8.69 -17.59
C PRO A 33 1.06 9.79 -16.56
N ALA A 34 0.07 10.10 -15.70
CA ALA A 34 0.19 11.10 -14.65
C ALA A 34 1.32 10.83 -13.63
N LEU A 35 1.71 9.55 -13.45
CA LEU A 35 2.81 9.15 -12.57
C LEU A 35 4.15 9.13 -13.33
N LYS A 36 4.16 8.72 -14.60
CA LYS A 36 5.38 8.63 -15.40
C LYS A 36 6.08 9.97 -15.62
N ASP A 37 5.31 11.06 -15.63
CA ASP A 37 5.81 12.42 -15.83
C ASP A 37 6.35 13.06 -14.54
N LEU A 38 6.12 12.44 -13.38
CA LEU A 38 6.59 12.92 -12.09
C LEU A 38 8.04 12.50 -11.84
N ALA A 39 8.78 13.38 -11.16
CA ALA A 39 10.13 13.08 -10.70
C ALA A 39 10.11 11.94 -9.64
N PRO A 40 11.20 11.17 -9.50
CA PRO A 40 11.29 10.08 -8.51
C PRO A 40 11.09 10.54 -7.05
N ASP A 41 11.40 11.80 -6.76
CA ASP A 41 11.25 12.48 -5.46
C ASP A 41 9.99 13.33 -5.39
N ALA A 42 9.08 13.23 -6.37
CA ALA A 42 7.81 13.94 -6.33
C ALA A 42 7.04 13.58 -5.05
N PRO A 43 6.40 14.58 -4.40
CA PRO A 43 5.74 14.42 -3.11
C PRO A 43 4.37 13.73 -3.25
N VAL A 44 4.40 12.50 -3.74
CA VAL A 44 3.22 11.63 -3.84
C VAL A 44 2.92 11.04 -2.48
N THR A 45 1.66 11.13 -2.07
CA THR A 45 1.17 10.56 -0.82
C THR A 45 0.00 9.61 -1.10
N THR A 46 -0.53 9.00 -0.05
CA THR A 46 -1.59 8.00 -0.15
C THR A 46 -2.82 8.44 0.63
N GLN A 47 -3.99 8.26 0.04
CA GLN A 47 -5.26 8.30 0.76
C GLN A 47 -5.75 6.85 0.92
N VAL A 48 -5.83 6.37 2.17
CA VAL A 48 -6.24 5.00 2.49
C VAL A 48 -7.43 5.04 3.44
N SER A 49 -8.45 4.25 3.15
CA SER A 49 -9.58 4.04 4.05
C SER A 49 -9.89 2.55 4.18
N THR A 50 -10.37 2.17 5.36
CA THR A 50 -10.82 0.81 5.67
C THR A 50 -12.17 0.87 6.35
N ASP A 51 -12.90 -0.23 6.31
CA ASP A 51 -14.03 -0.42 7.20
C ASP A 51 -13.57 -0.59 8.68
N SER A 52 -14.54 -0.84 9.56
CA SER A 52 -14.29 -1.01 11.00
C SER A 52 -13.64 -2.34 11.37
N ASN A 53 -13.64 -3.33 10.48
CA ASN A 53 -13.11 -4.68 10.70
C ASN A 53 -11.61 -4.80 10.39
N ALA A 54 -10.98 -3.75 9.83
CA ALA A 54 -9.55 -3.69 9.62
C ALA A 54 -8.87 -2.55 10.37
N GLU A 55 -7.59 -2.74 10.62
CA GLU A 55 -6.67 -1.73 11.14
C GLU A 55 -5.43 -1.69 10.25
N VAL A 56 -5.08 -0.50 9.74
CA VAL A 56 -3.85 -0.30 8.96
C VAL A 56 -2.68 -0.15 9.92
N VAL A 57 -1.80 -1.13 9.93
CA VAL A 57 -0.60 -1.16 10.79
C VAL A 57 0.66 -0.70 10.06
N GLU A 58 0.63 -0.62 8.73
CA GLU A 58 1.69 -0.01 7.92
C GLU A 58 1.11 0.58 6.65
N ASN A 59 1.62 1.76 6.30
CA ASN A 59 1.37 2.41 5.02
C ASN A 59 2.70 3.00 4.53
N SER A 60 3.32 2.33 3.56
CA SER A 60 4.61 2.73 2.99
C SER A 60 4.51 2.88 1.49
N LEU A 61 4.85 4.05 0.99
CA LEU A 61 4.89 4.36 -0.44
C LEU A 61 6.34 4.53 -0.88
N ARG A 62 6.73 3.91 -1.99
CA ARG A 62 8.07 4.05 -2.59
C ARG A 62 8.00 4.15 -4.10
N TYR A 63 8.82 5.01 -4.69
CA TYR A 63 9.01 5.04 -6.14
C TYR A 63 9.61 3.72 -6.64
N ASN A 64 9.13 3.25 -7.80
CA ASN A 64 9.61 2.08 -8.49
C ASN A 64 10.19 2.50 -9.86
N PRO A 65 11.52 2.55 -10.03
CA PRO A 65 12.16 3.04 -11.25
C PRO A 65 11.91 2.16 -12.47
N VAL A 66 11.66 0.86 -12.26
CA VAL A 66 11.38 -0.09 -13.35
C VAL A 66 10.02 0.19 -13.97
N LEU A 67 9.04 0.55 -13.15
CA LEU A 67 7.68 0.86 -13.61
C LEU A 67 7.51 2.35 -13.95
N LYS A 68 8.43 3.20 -13.53
CA LYS A 68 8.27 4.66 -13.51
C LYS A 68 6.94 5.05 -12.83
N GLY A 69 6.72 4.47 -11.66
CA GLY A 69 5.50 4.60 -10.88
C GLY A 69 5.76 4.40 -9.40
N TRP A 70 4.71 4.20 -8.59
CA TRP A 70 4.83 4.04 -7.14
C TRP A 70 4.31 2.69 -6.69
N ARG A 71 5.02 2.09 -5.74
CA ARG A 71 4.64 0.88 -5.03
C ARG A 71 4.16 1.24 -3.64
N LEU A 72 2.89 0.95 -3.39
CA LEU A 72 2.27 1.05 -2.08
C LEU A 72 2.36 -0.31 -1.38
N THR A 73 2.89 -0.32 -0.17
CA THR A 73 2.86 -1.47 0.75
C THR A 73 1.92 -1.12 1.90
N LEU A 74 0.79 -1.81 1.96
CA LEU A 74 -0.16 -1.75 3.07
C LEU A 74 -0.03 -3.01 3.90
N ARG A 75 -0.10 -2.85 5.21
CA ARG A 75 -0.18 -3.98 6.13
C ARG A 75 -1.39 -3.78 7.01
N ILE A 76 -2.29 -4.76 7.03
CA ILE A 76 -3.57 -4.68 7.72
C ILE A 76 -3.73 -5.82 8.73
N LYS A 77 -4.33 -5.54 9.87
CA LYS A 77 -4.82 -6.55 10.80
C LYS A 77 -6.34 -6.64 10.67
N VAL A 78 -6.83 -7.86 10.48
CA VAL A 78 -8.27 -8.15 10.47
C VAL A 78 -8.69 -8.45 11.90
N LYS A 79 -9.72 -7.76 12.40
CA LYS A 79 -10.20 -7.89 13.78
C LYS A 79 -11.03 -9.16 13.95
N ASP A 80 -12.02 -9.36 13.08
CA ASP A 80 -12.85 -10.57 13.03
C ASP A 80 -12.66 -11.28 11.69
N PRO A 81 -11.96 -12.44 11.66
CA PRO A 81 -11.69 -13.17 10.41
C PRO A 81 -12.95 -13.80 9.80
N LYS A 82 -14.09 -13.81 10.49
CA LYS A 82 -15.37 -14.30 9.97
C LYS A 82 -16.15 -13.22 9.21
N LYS A 83 -15.70 -11.97 9.26
CA LYS A 83 -16.32 -10.84 8.59
C LYS A 83 -15.47 -10.37 7.41
N PRO A 84 -16.10 -9.85 6.34
CA PRO A 84 -15.35 -9.25 5.25
C PRO A 84 -14.59 -8.01 5.73
N VAL A 85 -13.61 -7.61 4.92
CA VAL A 85 -12.90 -6.34 5.05
C VAL A 85 -12.96 -5.63 3.71
N GLU A 86 -13.44 -4.39 3.73
CA GLU A 86 -13.33 -3.46 2.61
C GLU A 86 -12.26 -2.42 2.88
N MET A 87 -11.51 -2.08 1.84
CA MET A 87 -10.52 -1.02 1.87
C MET A 87 -10.37 -0.35 0.52
N ARG A 88 -9.94 0.91 0.54
CA ARG A 88 -9.69 1.73 -0.64
C ARG A 88 -8.35 2.44 -0.48
N ALA A 89 -7.62 2.58 -1.58
CA ALA A 89 -6.35 3.27 -1.58
C ALA A 89 -6.13 4.01 -2.91
N ALA A 90 -5.81 5.30 -2.83
CA ALA A 90 -5.46 6.11 -3.98
C ALA A 90 -4.15 6.88 -3.72
N LEU A 91 -3.43 7.21 -4.79
CA LEU A 91 -2.30 8.13 -4.75
C LEU A 91 -2.78 9.54 -4.99
N VAL A 92 -2.25 10.49 -4.22
CA VAL A 92 -2.59 11.91 -4.31
C VAL A 92 -1.32 12.76 -4.25
N ASP A 93 -1.39 13.99 -4.77
CA ASP A 93 -0.32 14.98 -4.62
C ASP A 93 -0.41 15.71 -3.26
N GLU A 94 0.48 16.69 -3.02
CA GLU A 94 0.48 17.52 -1.80
C GLU A 94 -0.83 18.29 -1.61
N ALA A 95 -1.51 18.65 -2.69
CA ALA A 95 -2.79 19.35 -2.67
C ALA A 95 -3.99 18.39 -2.56
N GLN A 96 -3.75 17.10 -2.28
CA GLN A 96 -4.76 16.04 -2.18
C GLN A 96 -5.53 15.78 -3.50
N LYS A 97 -4.97 16.16 -4.64
CA LYS A 97 -5.54 15.86 -5.95
C LYS A 97 -5.22 14.40 -6.32
N PRO A 98 -6.20 13.63 -6.83
CA PRO A 98 -5.98 12.25 -7.22
C PRO A 98 -5.01 12.12 -8.40
N LEU A 99 -4.00 11.27 -8.22
CA LEU A 99 -3.01 10.86 -9.22
C LEU A 99 -3.24 9.43 -9.72
N SER A 100 -4.12 8.67 -9.07
CA SER A 100 -4.53 7.33 -9.47
C SER A 100 -6.04 7.13 -9.32
N GLU A 101 -6.52 6.04 -9.90
CA GLU A 101 -7.81 5.46 -9.51
C GLU A 101 -7.79 4.99 -8.05
N THR A 102 -8.98 4.72 -7.51
CA THR A 102 -9.24 4.27 -6.12
C THR A 102 -9.64 2.80 -6.08
#